data_AF-A0A183IJ16-F1
#
_entry.id   AF-A0A183IJ16-F1
#
_cell.length_a   1.000
_cell.length_b   1.000
_cell.length_c   1.000
_cell.angle_alpha   90.00
_cell.angle_beta   90.00
_cell.angle_gamma   90.00
#
_symmetry.space_group_name_H-M   'P 1'
#
loop_
_entity.id
_entity.type
_entity.pdbx_description
1 polymer ?
#
loop_
_entity_poly.entity_id
_entity_poly.type
_entity_poly.pdbx_seq_one_letter_code
_entity_poly.pdbx_strand_id
1 'polypeptide(L)'
;MGVPQFYRWLSERYPCLCETISSEQVPEFDNLYLDMNGIIHPCSHPDDDVVCSERPESEVFDDIAKYIQLLFQIINPKKVLFLAVDGVAPRAKMSQQRSRRFVSSKNSADSIARAEKNGSTIDRSKLFDSNCITPGTEFMARLHDFLTTFVKHKVETDEAWKSIKVYLSGHDCFGEGEHKIMDFIRYAKSRPGYDPNTRHCMYGLDADLIILGTCSHEPHFTLLREEISFTRRRKNQKKKRFDPNDNKFLLLHVSLLREYIDMEFACLKDALGSIYDLESMIDDWVLMTFLVGNDFIPHLPQLHIRSEALPSIFKAYKSSFLQMKGNLFRSSGSIIFIY
;
A
#
# COMPACT_ATOMS: atom_id res chain seq x y z
N MET A 1 -5.47 -5.71 -1.50
CA MET A 1 -6.66 -4.91 -1.82
C MET A 1 -6.43 -4.23 -3.16
N GLY A 2 -7.34 -3.38 -3.62
CA GLY A 2 -7.18 -2.60 -4.85
C GLY A 2 -7.39 -3.40 -6.12
N VAL A 3 -6.61 -3.06 -7.15
CA VAL A 3 -6.73 -3.66 -8.49
C VAL A 3 -6.02 -5.04 -8.55
N PRO A 4 -6.74 -6.17 -8.69
CA PRO A 4 -6.13 -7.50 -8.59
C PRO A 4 -5.08 -7.75 -9.68
N GLN A 5 -3.89 -8.24 -9.30
CA GLN A 5 -2.74 -8.50 -10.21
C GLN A 5 -2.15 -7.25 -10.89
N PHE A 6 -2.54 -6.05 -10.49
CA PHE A 6 -2.04 -4.82 -11.11
C PHE A 6 -0.54 -4.63 -10.97
N TYR A 7 0.01 -4.81 -9.76
CA TYR A 7 1.46 -4.76 -9.54
C TYR A 7 2.23 -5.70 -10.46
N ARG A 8 1.74 -6.93 -10.63
CA ARG A 8 2.37 -7.93 -11.50
C ARG A 8 2.34 -7.49 -12.96
N TRP A 9 1.17 -7.08 -13.45
CA TRP A 9 1.03 -6.60 -14.82
C TRP A 9 1.92 -5.38 -15.08
N LEU A 10 1.99 -4.45 -14.12
CA LEU A 10 2.81 -3.25 -14.23
C LEU A 10 4.31 -3.61 -14.29
N SER A 11 4.76 -4.54 -13.45
CA SER A 11 6.15 -5.01 -13.43
C SER A 11 6.53 -5.77 -14.70
N GLU A 12 5.60 -6.53 -15.29
CA GLU A 12 5.82 -7.23 -16.56
C GLU A 12 5.84 -6.25 -17.76
N ARG A 13 5.01 -5.20 -17.73
CA ARG A 13 4.95 -4.18 -18.80
C ARG A 13 6.11 -3.19 -18.75
N TYR A 14 6.50 -2.79 -17.55
CA TYR A 14 7.53 -1.78 -17.29
C TYR A 14 8.63 -2.39 -16.41
N PRO A 15 9.57 -3.15 -16.98
CA PRO A 15 10.49 -4.00 -16.23
C PRO A 15 11.51 -3.23 -15.38
N CYS A 16 11.82 -1.98 -15.73
CA CYS A 16 12.79 -1.17 -15.00
C CYS A 16 12.21 -0.40 -13.80
N LEU A 17 10.94 -0.62 -13.45
CA LEU A 17 10.32 0.06 -12.31
C LEU A 17 10.84 -0.41 -10.95
N CYS A 18 11.23 -1.68 -10.87
CA CYS A 18 11.57 -2.33 -9.61
C CYS A 18 13.07 -2.52 -9.49
N GLU A 19 13.62 -2.10 -8.36
CA GLU A 19 15.01 -2.27 -7.99
C GLU A 19 15.07 -3.11 -6.71
N THR A 20 15.83 -4.22 -6.73
CA THR A 20 16.06 -5.01 -5.52
C THR A 20 17.08 -4.30 -4.65
N ILE A 21 16.77 -4.13 -3.37
CA ILE A 21 17.67 -3.46 -2.43
C ILE A 21 18.89 -4.35 -2.18
N SER A 22 20.06 -3.87 -2.60
CA SER A 22 21.35 -4.33 -2.07
C SER A 22 21.79 -3.36 -0.97
N SER A 23 22.46 -3.88 0.08
CA SER A 23 22.78 -3.14 1.31
C SER A 23 23.62 -1.87 1.13
N GLU A 24 24.15 -1.61 -0.06
CA GLU A 24 25.07 -0.49 -0.34
C GLU A 24 24.47 0.61 -1.24
N GLN A 25 23.25 0.42 -1.78
CA GLN A 25 22.73 1.26 -2.87
C GLN A 25 21.32 1.82 -2.65
N VAL A 26 20.85 1.99 -1.41
CA VAL A 26 19.55 2.63 -1.17
C VAL A 26 19.67 4.14 -1.40
N PRO A 27 18.85 4.75 -2.28
CA PRO A 27 18.80 6.20 -2.44
C PRO A 27 18.45 6.88 -1.12
N GLU A 28 18.95 8.10 -0.90
CA GLU A 28 18.58 8.84 0.30
C GLU A 28 17.13 9.35 0.19
N PHE A 29 16.37 9.21 1.29
CA PHE A 29 14.99 9.69 1.39
C PHE A 29 14.83 10.75 2.48
N ASP A 30 13.95 11.73 2.24
CA ASP A 30 13.60 12.73 3.25
C ASP A 30 12.54 12.17 4.20
N ASN A 31 11.49 11.57 3.63
CA ASN A 31 10.30 11.18 4.36
C ASN A 31 9.99 9.69 4.13
N LEU A 32 9.78 8.95 5.22
CA LEU A 32 9.31 7.57 5.21
C LEU A 32 7.88 7.50 5.78
N TYR A 33 6.96 6.90 5.02
CA TYR A 33 5.57 6.68 5.40
C TYR A 33 5.30 5.19 5.53
N LEU A 34 4.76 4.76 6.67
CA LEU A 34 4.46 3.36 6.96
C LEU A 34 2.95 3.18 7.03
N ASP A 35 2.37 2.44 6.09
CA ASP A 35 1.05 1.85 6.27
C ASP A 35 1.17 0.66 7.24
N MET A 36 0.74 0.89 8.48
CA MET A 36 0.88 -0.08 9.55
C MET A 36 0.00 -1.30 9.35
N ASN A 37 -1.09 -1.20 8.59
CA ASN A 37 -1.95 -2.36 8.33
C ASN A 37 -1.21 -3.44 7.52
N GLY A 38 -0.31 -3.01 6.62
CA GLY A 38 0.61 -3.90 5.91
C GLY A 38 1.66 -4.58 6.81
N ILE A 39 1.86 -4.11 8.04
CA ILE A 39 2.81 -4.67 9.02
C ILE A 39 2.07 -5.52 10.07
N ILE A 40 0.98 -5.00 10.62
CA ILE A 40 0.20 -5.63 11.70
C ILE A 40 -0.33 -7.00 11.24
N HIS A 41 -0.86 -7.08 10.02
CA HIS A 41 -1.41 -8.33 9.49
C HIS A 41 -0.36 -9.45 9.43
N PRO A 42 0.78 -9.33 8.70
CA PRO A 42 1.82 -10.36 8.67
C PRO A 42 2.40 -10.73 10.04
N CYS A 43 2.58 -9.75 10.94
CA CYS A 43 3.11 -10.01 12.29
C CYS A 43 2.13 -10.83 13.15
N SER A 44 0.82 -10.59 12.96
CA SER A 44 -0.24 -11.30 13.68
C SER A 44 -0.53 -12.70 13.12
N HIS A 45 -0.47 -12.87 11.79
CA HIS A 45 -0.67 -14.16 11.11
C HIS A 45 0.21 -14.27 9.85
N PRO A 46 1.35 -14.97 9.91
CA PRO A 46 2.28 -15.02 8.78
C PRO A 46 1.89 -15.96 7.62
N ASP A 47 0.87 -16.81 7.74
CA ASP A 47 0.39 -17.70 6.67
C ASP A 47 -1.12 -17.99 6.79
N ASP A 48 -1.80 -18.16 5.65
CA ASP A 48 -3.20 -18.63 5.49
C ASP A 48 -3.46 -20.09 5.99
N ASP A 49 -2.50 -20.71 6.68
CA ASP A 49 -2.66 -22.05 7.24
C ASP A 49 -3.41 -22.02 8.59
N VAL A 50 -4.74 -21.97 8.47
CA VAL A 50 -5.82 -22.79 9.11
C VAL A 50 -5.85 -23.01 10.63
N VAL A 51 -4.75 -22.96 11.38
CA VAL A 51 -4.77 -23.09 12.85
C VAL A 51 -3.93 -21.96 13.41
N CYS A 52 -4.59 -20.90 13.91
CA CYS A 52 -3.92 -19.81 14.62
C CYS A 52 -3.06 -20.43 15.72
N SER A 53 -1.75 -20.43 15.51
CA SER A 53 -0.80 -20.75 16.58
C SER A 53 -1.07 -19.81 17.75
N GLU A 54 -1.08 -20.35 18.96
CA GLU A 54 -1.12 -19.57 20.20
C GLU A 54 -0.03 -18.48 20.11
N ARG A 55 -0.43 -17.22 19.94
CA ARG A 55 0.50 -16.08 19.93
C ARG A 55 0.02 -15.04 20.94
N PRO A 56 0.76 -14.78 22.01
CA PRO A 56 0.44 -13.72 22.94
C PRO A 56 0.59 -12.35 22.25
N GLU A 57 -0.26 -11.39 22.61
CA GLU A 57 -0.24 -10.04 22.02
C GLU A 57 1.13 -9.36 22.19
N SER A 58 1.83 -9.61 23.30
CA SER A 58 3.16 -9.09 23.56
C SER A 58 4.18 -9.48 22.49
N GLU A 59 4.15 -10.74 22.02
CA GLU A 59 5.04 -11.17 20.95
C GLU A 59 4.71 -10.51 19.61
N VAL A 60 3.41 -10.31 19.33
CA VAL A 60 2.97 -9.59 18.12
C VAL A 60 3.46 -8.14 18.15
N PHE A 61 3.37 -7.48 19.31
CA PHE A 61 3.84 -6.11 19.50
C PHE A 61 5.36 -5.99 19.35
N ASP A 62 6.11 -6.93 19.93
CA ASP A 62 7.57 -6.99 19.76
C ASP A 62 7.97 -7.19 18.29
N ASP A 63 7.26 -8.06 17.56
CA ASP A 63 7.53 -8.30 16.14
C ASP A 63 7.18 -7.08 15.29
N ILE A 64 6.09 -6.36 15.58
CA ILE A 64 5.77 -5.07 14.95
C ILE A 64 6.88 -4.05 15.19
N ALA A 65 7.36 -3.92 16.43
CA ALA A 65 8.44 -2.99 16.79
C ALA A 65 9.75 -3.29 16.05
N LYS A 66 10.13 -4.57 15.97
CA LYS A 66 11.31 -5.02 15.18
C LYS A 66 11.13 -4.69 13.71
N TYR A 67 9.93 -4.91 13.16
CA TYR A 67 9.65 -4.66 11.76
C TYR A 67 9.73 -3.17 11.41
N ILE A 68 9.15 -2.30 12.24
CA ILE A 68 9.29 -0.84 12.09
C ILE A 68 10.78 -0.44 12.14
N GLN A 69 11.53 -0.98 13.09
CA GLN A 69 12.95 -0.68 13.23
C GLN A 69 13.76 -1.13 12.01
N LEU A 70 13.46 -2.31 11.45
CA LEU A 70 14.09 -2.80 10.23
C LEU A 70 13.83 -1.86 9.05
N LEU A 71 12.56 -1.49 8.80
CA LEU A 71 12.21 -0.56 7.72
C LEU A 71 12.90 0.80 7.89
N PHE A 72 12.95 1.29 9.14
CA PHE A 72 13.64 2.53 9.47
C PHE A 72 15.14 2.45 9.15
N GLN A 73 15.80 1.35 9.51
CA GLN A 73 17.23 1.15 9.24
C GLN A 73 17.53 0.99 7.75
N ILE A 74 16.65 0.35 6.98
CA ILE A 74 16.80 0.18 5.52
C ILE A 74 16.75 1.54 4.81
N ILE A 75 15.78 2.39 5.16
CA ILE A 75 15.52 3.64 4.44
C ILE A 75 16.28 4.83 5.01
N ASN A 76 16.50 4.85 6.33
CA ASN A 76 17.17 5.92 7.07
C ASN A 76 16.69 7.33 6.67
N PRO A 77 15.41 7.68 6.94
CA PRO A 77 14.82 8.94 6.50
C PRO A 77 15.48 10.16 7.18
N LYS A 78 15.64 11.26 6.45
CA LYS A 78 16.36 12.46 6.94
C LYS A 78 15.50 13.50 7.65
N LYS A 79 14.19 13.54 7.40
CA LYS A 79 13.31 14.61 7.88
C LYS A 79 12.09 14.08 8.62
N VAL A 80 11.36 13.13 8.04
CA VAL A 80 10.06 12.68 8.58
C VAL A 80 9.94 11.16 8.60
N LEU A 81 9.41 10.63 9.70
CA LEU A 81 8.84 9.30 9.79
C LEU A 81 7.35 9.42 10.14
N PHE A 82 6.47 8.86 9.32
CA PHE A 82 5.03 8.89 9.54
C PHE A 82 4.47 7.47 9.64
N LEU A 83 3.88 7.11 10.77
CA LEU A 83 3.24 5.83 11.01
C LEU A 83 1.72 6.01 10.94
N ALA A 84 1.06 5.34 10.01
CA ALA A 84 -0.37 5.45 9.80
C ALA A 84 -1.07 4.12 10.09
N VAL A 85 -1.95 4.11 11.08
CA VAL A 85 -2.83 2.98 11.41
C VAL A 85 -4.23 3.28 10.88
N ASP A 86 -4.93 2.27 10.34
CA ASP A 86 -6.30 2.45 9.89
C ASP A 86 -7.22 2.89 11.04
N GLY A 87 -7.94 3.99 10.80
CA GLY A 87 -9.06 4.43 11.62
C GLY A 87 -10.39 4.06 10.98
N VAL A 88 -11.45 4.76 11.38
CA VAL A 88 -12.79 4.55 10.80
C VAL A 88 -12.78 4.92 9.32
N ALA A 89 -12.99 3.93 8.47
CA ALA A 89 -13.01 4.06 7.01
C ALA A 89 -14.36 4.63 6.49
N PRO A 90 -14.37 5.24 5.29
CA PRO A 90 -15.61 5.70 4.65
C PRO A 90 -16.56 4.54 4.34
N ARG A 91 -17.87 4.86 4.25
CA ARG A 91 -18.94 3.87 4.00
C ARG A 91 -18.70 3.01 2.76
N ALA A 92 -18.10 3.58 1.72
CA ALA A 92 -17.78 2.85 0.48
C ALA A 92 -16.85 1.66 0.76
N LYS A 93 -15.80 1.85 1.58
CA LYS A 93 -14.88 0.77 1.96
C LYS A 93 -15.45 -0.14 3.03
N MET A 94 -16.33 0.35 3.92
CA MET A 94 -16.94 -0.48 4.97
C MET A 94 -17.67 -1.71 4.42
N SER A 95 -18.34 -1.59 3.26
CA SER A 95 -19.03 -2.73 2.62
C SER A 95 -18.05 -3.83 2.20
N GLN A 96 -16.93 -3.43 1.61
CA GLN A 96 -15.86 -4.33 1.18
C GLN A 96 -15.14 -4.95 2.39
N GLN A 97 -14.81 -4.15 3.41
CA GLN A 97 -14.22 -4.64 4.66
C GLN A 97 -15.15 -5.65 5.33
N ARG A 98 -16.45 -5.36 5.46
CA ARG A 98 -17.45 -6.30 6.02
C ARG A 98 -17.45 -7.63 5.27
N SER A 99 -17.43 -7.60 3.94
CA SER A 99 -17.40 -8.81 3.12
C SER A 99 -16.12 -9.63 3.35
N ARG A 100 -14.95 -8.96 3.43
CA ARG A 100 -13.66 -9.63 3.72
C ARG A 100 -13.66 -10.29 5.10
N ARG A 101 -14.16 -9.60 6.12
CA ARG A 101 -14.25 -10.11 7.50
C ARG A 101 -15.18 -11.32 7.58
N PHE A 102 -16.34 -11.25 6.92
CA PHE A 102 -17.28 -12.37 6.86
C PHE A 102 -16.65 -13.62 6.22
N VAL A 103 -15.94 -13.44 5.10
CA VAL A 103 -15.24 -14.54 4.42
C VAL A 103 -14.12 -15.11 5.30
N SER A 104 -13.34 -14.25 5.97
CA SER A 104 -12.28 -14.69 6.89
C SER A 104 -12.84 -15.53 8.05
N SER A 105 -13.89 -15.06 8.73
CA SER A 105 -14.55 -15.80 9.81
C SER A 105 -15.12 -17.13 9.32
N LYS A 106 -15.73 -17.16 8.13
CA LYS A 106 -16.24 -18.40 7.54
C LYS A 106 -15.12 -19.39 7.23
N ASN A 107 -14.05 -18.93 6.60
CA ASN A 107 -12.90 -19.77 6.26
C ASN A 107 -12.25 -20.36 7.51
N SER A 108 -12.11 -19.56 8.58
CA SER A 108 -11.60 -20.01 9.88
C SER A 108 -12.51 -21.06 10.52
N ALA A 109 -13.83 -20.85 10.50
CA ALA A 109 -14.79 -21.84 11.01
C ALA A 109 -14.74 -23.16 10.22
N ASP A 110 -14.69 -23.09 8.88
CA ASP A 110 -14.57 -24.26 8.00
C ASP A 110 -13.25 -25.00 8.22
N SER A 111 -12.18 -24.27 8.53
CA SER A 111 -10.84 -24.83 8.75
C SER A 111 -10.73 -25.55 10.09
N ILE A 112 -11.31 -24.97 11.15
CA ILE A 112 -11.45 -25.61 12.47
C ILE A 112 -12.28 -26.88 12.36
N ALA A 113 -13.44 -26.84 11.67
CA ALA A 113 -14.29 -28.01 11.49
C ALA A 113 -13.59 -29.16 10.73
N ARG A 114 -12.70 -28.84 9.78
CA ARG A 114 -11.86 -29.84 9.10
C ARG A 114 -10.79 -30.43 10.02
N ALA A 115 -10.17 -29.62 10.85
CA ALA A 115 -9.16 -30.09 11.81
C ALA A 115 -9.77 -30.99 12.90
N GLU A 116 -10.95 -30.63 13.41
CA GLU A 116 -11.72 -31.46 14.35
C GLU A 116 -12.10 -32.81 13.72
N LYS A 117 -12.52 -32.83 12.45
CA LYS A 117 -12.77 -34.09 11.70
C LYS A 117 -11.52 -34.94 11.52
N ASN A 118 -10.35 -34.32 11.42
CA ASN A 118 -9.06 -35.00 11.32
C ASN A 118 -8.49 -35.43 12.69
N GLY A 119 -9.26 -35.30 13.77
CA GLY A 119 -8.88 -35.74 15.11
C GLY A 119 -8.00 -34.76 15.89
N SER A 120 -7.84 -33.52 15.44
CA SER A 120 -7.10 -32.49 16.17
C SER A 120 -8.03 -31.76 17.15
N THR A 121 -7.71 -31.78 18.45
CA THR A 121 -8.36 -30.93 19.46
C THR A 121 -7.78 -29.53 19.40
N ILE A 122 -8.57 -28.55 18.97
CA ILE A 122 -8.19 -27.14 18.92
C ILE A 122 -8.79 -26.42 20.11
N ASP A 123 -7.96 -25.75 20.91
CA ASP A 123 -8.43 -24.83 21.94
C ASP A 123 -8.90 -23.52 21.30
N ARG A 124 -10.21 -23.34 21.26
CA ARG A 124 -10.84 -22.16 20.64
C ARG A 124 -10.53 -20.86 21.39
N SER A 125 -10.21 -20.93 22.69
CA SER A 125 -9.97 -19.74 23.52
C SER A 125 -8.64 -19.05 23.24
N LYS A 126 -7.71 -19.75 22.59
CA LYS A 126 -6.35 -19.27 22.30
C LYS A 126 -6.12 -18.90 20.85
N LEU A 127 -7.17 -18.98 20.02
CA LEU A 127 -7.08 -18.58 18.62
C LEU A 127 -7.07 -17.06 18.53
N PHE A 128 -6.06 -16.52 17.85
CA PHE A 128 -6.02 -15.10 17.52
C PHE A 128 -7.09 -14.80 16.45
N ASP A 129 -8.07 -13.96 16.78
CA ASP A 129 -9.07 -13.50 15.81
C ASP A 129 -8.57 -12.26 15.07
N SER A 130 -8.20 -12.41 13.80
CA SER A 130 -7.75 -11.30 12.95
C SER A 130 -8.75 -10.14 12.81
N ASN A 131 -10.04 -10.38 13.11
CA ASN A 131 -11.07 -9.33 13.12
C ASN A 131 -10.85 -8.28 14.21
N CYS A 132 -10.04 -8.59 15.23
CA CYS A 132 -9.64 -7.63 16.25
C CYS A 132 -8.81 -6.46 15.68
N ILE A 133 -8.21 -6.62 14.49
CA ILE A 133 -7.46 -5.59 13.76
C ILE A 133 -8.46 -4.65 13.07
N THR A 134 -9.29 -3.98 13.85
CA THR A 134 -10.32 -3.04 13.40
C THR A 134 -10.37 -1.89 14.43
N PRO A 135 -10.48 -0.62 14.01
CA PRO A 135 -10.58 0.51 14.95
C PRO A 135 -11.72 0.31 15.95
N GLY A 136 -11.48 0.68 17.21
CA GLY A 136 -12.45 0.59 18.30
C GLY A 136 -12.45 -0.73 19.08
N THR A 137 -11.57 -1.68 18.74
CA THR A 137 -11.35 -2.89 19.55
C THR A 137 -10.35 -2.62 20.67
N GLU A 138 -10.42 -3.41 21.75
CA GLU A 138 -9.45 -3.32 22.85
C GLU A 138 -8.02 -3.63 22.39
N PHE A 139 -7.87 -4.56 21.45
CA PHE A 139 -6.56 -4.89 20.85
C PHE A 139 -5.93 -3.65 20.21
N MET A 140 -6.69 -2.89 19.42
CA MET A 140 -6.17 -1.69 18.77
C MET A 140 -5.84 -0.58 19.78
N ALA A 141 -6.60 -0.46 20.86
CA ALA A 141 -6.30 0.49 21.94
C ALA A 141 -4.97 0.14 22.63
N ARG A 142 -4.76 -1.14 23.00
CA ARG A 142 -3.49 -1.61 23.57
C ARG A 142 -2.32 -1.45 22.61
N LEU A 143 -2.53 -1.73 21.32
CA LEU A 143 -1.53 -1.52 20.28
C LEU A 143 -1.17 -0.03 20.13
N HIS A 144 -2.15 0.87 20.22
CA HIS A 144 -1.91 2.31 20.17
C HIS A 144 -1.05 2.80 21.35
N ASP A 145 -1.36 2.34 22.57
CA ASP A 145 -0.58 2.67 23.77
C ASP A 145 0.85 2.13 23.67
N PHE A 146 1.00 0.89 23.17
CA PHE A 146 2.30 0.28 22.89
C PHE A 146 3.11 1.09 21.88
N LEU A 147 2.53 1.41 20.70
CA LEU A 147 3.21 2.18 19.66
C LEU A 147 3.60 3.58 20.15
N THR A 148 2.73 4.24 20.91
CA THR A 148 3.02 5.55 21.50
C THR A 148 4.21 5.47 22.45
N THR A 149 4.25 4.45 23.31
CA THR A 149 5.35 4.23 24.25
C THR A 149 6.64 3.87 23.52
N PHE A 150 6.55 3.00 22.51
CA PHE A 150 7.66 2.59 21.66
C PHE A 150 8.30 3.79 20.93
N VAL A 151 7.49 4.63 20.27
CA VAL A 151 7.99 5.81 19.56
C VAL A 151 8.64 6.80 20.53
N LYS A 152 8.03 7.08 21.68
CA LYS A 152 8.63 7.96 22.71
C LYS A 152 9.99 7.42 23.17
N HIS A 153 10.04 6.14 23.50
CA HIS A 153 11.28 5.49 23.92
C HIS A 153 12.37 5.55 22.85
N LYS A 154 12.01 5.32 21.57
CA LYS A 154 12.97 5.42 20.45
C LYS A 154 13.49 6.83 20.24
N VAL A 155 12.63 7.84 20.32
CA VAL A 155 13.06 9.25 20.23
C VAL A 155 13.96 9.63 21.42
N GLU A 156 13.79 9.03 22.60
CA GLU A 156 14.67 9.31 23.75
C GLU A 156 16.03 8.59 23.66
N THR A 157 16.05 7.37 23.13
CA THR A 157 17.21 6.48 23.17
C THR A 157 18.07 6.50 21.89
N ASP A 158 17.46 6.70 20.73
CA ASP A 158 18.11 6.58 19.42
C ASP A 158 18.36 7.96 18.79
N GLU A 159 19.63 8.31 18.56
CA GLU A 159 20.03 9.58 17.96
C GLU A 159 19.48 9.77 16.53
N ALA A 160 19.30 8.69 15.77
CA ALA A 160 18.72 8.78 14.42
C ALA A 160 17.26 9.27 14.50
N TRP A 161 16.50 8.78 15.48
CA TRP A 161 15.11 9.17 15.69
C TRP A 161 14.98 10.59 16.26
N LYS A 162 15.95 11.05 17.07
CA LYS A 162 16.01 12.43 17.58
C LYS A 162 16.17 13.47 16.48
N SER A 163 16.87 13.12 15.42
CA SER A 163 17.19 14.04 14.32
C SER A 163 16.00 14.34 13.40
N ILE A 164 14.91 13.56 13.49
CA ILE A 164 13.75 13.64 12.60
C ILE A 164 12.45 13.92 13.33
N LYS A 165 11.41 14.29 12.56
CA LYS A 165 10.05 14.42 13.08
C LYS A 165 9.29 13.11 12.91
N VAL A 166 8.84 12.54 14.03
CA VAL A 166 8.04 11.32 14.04
C VAL A 166 6.57 11.65 14.27
N TYR A 167 5.70 11.18 13.38
CA TYR A 167 4.25 11.31 13.48
C TYR A 167 3.62 9.93 13.61
N LEU A 168 2.76 9.75 14.61
CA LEU A 168 1.92 8.57 14.78
C LEU A 168 0.47 8.98 14.60
N SER A 169 -0.17 8.51 13.52
CA SER A 169 -1.61 8.63 13.31
C SER A 169 -2.27 7.30 13.63
N GLY A 170 -2.80 7.17 14.85
CA GLY A 170 -3.42 5.95 15.35
C GLY A 170 -4.81 5.65 14.76
N HIS A 171 -5.44 4.62 15.34
CA HIS A 171 -6.81 4.20 15.00
C HIS A 171 -7.88 5.18 15.52
N ASP A 172 -7.48 6.09 16.41
CA ASP A 172 -8.26 7.17 17.01
C ASP A 172 -8.53 8.32 16.02
N CYS A 173 -7.64 8.51 15.04
CA CYS A 173 -7.88 9.40 13.91
C CYS A 173 -8.77 8.75 12.85
N PHE A 174 -9.74 9.47 12.30
CA PHE A 174 -10.59 8.99 11.20
C PHE A 174 -9.79 8.76 9.91
N GLY A 175 -10.30 7.88 9.04
CA GLY A 175 -9.71 7.61 7.74
C GLY A 175 -8.72 6.44 7.73
N GLU A 176 -8.39 6.02 6.52
CA GLU A 176 -7.51 4.89 6.23
C GLU A 176 -6.04 5.34 6.26
N GLY A 177 -5.11 4.42 6.57
CA GLY A 177 -3.69 4.71 6.71
C GLY A 177 -3.10 5.36 5.46
N GLU A 178 -3.36 4.79 4.28
CA GLU A 178 -2.90 5.32 3.01
C GLU A 178 -3.45 6.72 2.72
N HIS A 179 -4.72 6.98 3.03
CA HIS A 179 -5.34 8.28 2.82
C HIS A 179 -4.85 9.34 3.83
N LYS A 180 -4.60 8.96 5.09
CA LYS A 180 -3.98 9.82 6.11
C LYS A 180 -2.59 10.29 5.67
N ILE A 181 -1.80 9.36 5.10
CA ILE A 181 -0.48 9.68 4.54
C ILE A 181 -0.62 10.66 3.38
N MET A 182 -1.55 10.41 2.46
CA MET A 182 -1.78 11.29 1.32
C MET A 182 -2.30 12.68 1.73
N ASP A 183 -3.14 12.77 2.76
CA ASP A 183 -3.57 14.04 3.37
C ASP A 183 -2.39 14.79 3.97
N PHE A 184 -1.50 14.10 4.67
CA PHE A 184 -0.28 14.70 5.21
C PHE A 184 0.63 15.25 4.11
N ILE A 185 0.83 14.50 3.01
CA ILE A 185 1.62 14.96 1.85
C ILE A 185 0.97 16.19 1.22
N ARG A 186 -0.33 16.17 0.95
CA ARG A 186 -1.06 17.35 0.42
C ARG A 186 -0.93 18.56 1.34
N TYR A 187 -1.07 18.35 2.65
CA TYR A 187 -0.90 19.41 3.63
C TYR A 187 0.53 19.97 3.59
N ALA A 188 1.54 19.12 3.56
CA ALA A 188 2.94 19.54 3.47
C ALA A 188 3.21 20.37 2.21
N LYS A 189 2.73 19.93 1.04
CA LYS A 189 2.81 20.67 -0.24
C LYS A 189 2.15 22.04 -0.20
N SER A 190 1.05 22.18 0.55
CA SER A 190 0.30 23.45 0.63
C SER A 190 1.01 24.52 1.48
N ARG A 191 2.04 24.14 2.26
CA ARG A 191 2.73 25.06 3.15
C ARG A 191 3.74 25.93 2.40
N PRO A 192 3.90 27.21 2.80
CA PRO A 192 4.96 28.06 2.26
C PRO A 192 6.32 27.50 2.66
N GLY A 193 7.23 27.34 1.69
CA GLY A 193 8.56 26.77 1.90
C GLY A 193 8.64 25.24 1.79
N TYR A 194 7.62 24.57 1.25
CA TYR A 194 7.74 23.18 0.82
C TYR A 194 8.83 23.05 -0.26
N ASP A 195 9.71 22.07 -0.11
CA ASP A 195 10.74 21.74 -1.10
C ASP A 195 10.14 20.80 -2.16
N PRO A 196 9.98 21.23 -3.43
CA PRO A 196 9.43 20.39 -4.49
C PRO A 196 10.25 19.14 -4.79
N ASN A 197 11.52 19.10 -4.39
CA ASN A 197 12.41 17.95 -4.58
C ASN A 197 12.50 17.05 -3.34
N THR A 198 11.56 17.19 -2.41
CA THR A 198 11.44 16.27 -1.27
C THR A 198 11.29 14.84 -1.79
N ARG A 199 12.05 13.90 -1.20
CA ARG A 199 12.04 12.49 -1.61
C ARG A 199 11.18 11.66 -0.68
N HIS A 200 10.16 11.03 -1.23
CA HIS A 200 9.13 10.29 -0.53
C HIS A 200 9.35 8.79 -0.68
N CYS A 201 9.38 8.06 0.43
CA CYS A 201 9.33 6.60 0.46
C CYS A 201 8.09 6.14 1.23
N MET A 202 7.23 5.35 0.62
CA MET A 202 6.05 4.78 1.29
C MET A 202 6.11 3.25 1.28
N TYR A 203 5.96 2.64 2.45
CA TYR A 203 5.93 1.19 2.60
C TYR A 203 4.51 0.64 2.48
N GLY A 204 4.33 -0.38 1.64
CA GLY A 204 3.12 -1.19 1.61
C GLY A 204 2.96 -2.05 0.35
N LEU A 205 2.16 -3.11 0.47
CA LEU A 205 1.98 -4.13 -0.59
C LEU A 205 0.74 -3.89 -1.47
N ASP A 206 -0.12 -2.93 -1.12
CA ASP A 206 -1.33 -2.70 -1.90
C ASP A 206 -1.03 -2.02 -3.24
N ALA A 207 -1.88 -2.32 -4.24
CA ALA A 207 -1.78 -1.75 -5.57
C ALA A 207 -2.22 -0.27 -5.59
N ASP A 208 -3.11 0.09 -4.68
CA ASP A 208 -3.66 1.44 -4.57
C ASP A 208 -2.56 2.45 -4.19
N LEU A 209 -1.53 2.03 -3.46
CA LEU A 209 -0.37 2.86 -3.15
C LEU A 209 0.41 3.32 -4.39
N ILE A 210 0.43 2.52 -5.45
CA ILE A 210 1.07 2.90 -6.73
C ILE A 210 0.26 4.03 -7.37
N ILE A 211 -1.07 3.88 -7.39
CA ILE A 211 -1.99 4.86 -7.96
C ILE A 211 -1.94 6.15 -7.15
N LEU A 212 -2.02 6.06 -5.81
CA LEU A 212 -1.92 7.19 -4.90
C LEU A 212 -0.57 7.90 -5.02
N GLY A 213 0.55 7.15 -5.04
CA GLY A 213 1.88 7.72 -5.26
C GLY A 213 1.97 8.49 -6.57
N THR A 214 1.36 7.98 -7.64
CA THR A 214 1.35 8.65 -8.95
C THR A 214 0.48 9.91 -8.92
N CYS A 215 -0.71 9.84 -8.29
CA CYS A 215 -1.66 10.93 -8.09
C CYS A 215 -1.14 12.04 -7.14
N SER A 216 -0.11 11.76 -6.34
CA SER A 216 0.53 12.77 -5.50
C SER A 216 1.19 13.89 -6.30
N HIS A 217 1.55 13.62 -7.56
CA HIS A 217 2.32 14.51 -8.42
C HIS A 217 3.64 14.98 -7.77
N GLU A 218 4.26 14.12 -6.95
CA GLU A 218 5.62 14.32 -6.46
C GLU A 218 6.64 13.76 -7.45
N PRO A 219 7.72 14.50 -7.78
CA PRO A 219 8.71 14.05 -8.75
C PRO A 219 9.56 12.88 -8.21
N HIS A 220 9.79 12.82 -6.89
CA HIS A 220 10.62 11.82 -6.24
C HIS A 220 9.81 10.98 -5.27
N PHE A 221 9.07 10.02 -5.79
CA PHE A 221 8.26 9.10 -5.00
C PHE A 221 8.64 7.65 -5.28
N THR A 222 8.86 6.88 -4.21
CA THR A 222 9.24 5.47 -4.28
C THR A 222 8.39 4.66 -3.30
N LEU A 223 8.02 3.45 -3.69
CA LEU A 223 7.35 2.49 -2.82
C LEU A 223 8.31 1.40 -2.37
N LEU A 224 8.42 1.21 -1.06
CA LEU A 224 9.13 0.09 -0.47
C LEU A 224 8.17 -1.10 -0.34
N ARG A 225 8.57 -2.24 -0.90
CA ARG A 225 7.74 -3.46 -0.95
C ARG A 225 8.58 -4.68 -0.62
N GLU A 226 7.93 -5.73 -0.15
CA GLU A 226 8.58 -7.04 -0.01
C GLU A 226 8.63 -7.76 -1.36
N GLU A 227 9.70 -8.51 -1.60
CA GLU A 227 9.85 -9.35 -2.79
C GLU A 227 8.88 -10.53 -2.71
N ILE A 228 7.87 -10.51 -3.58
CA ILE A 228 6.92 -11.62 -3.70
C ILE A 228 7.53 -12.67 -4.63
N SER A 229 8.03 -13.78 -4.06
CA SER A 229 8.42 -14.93 -4.89
C SER A 229 7.18 -15.58 -5.50
N PHE A 230 7.00 -15.43 -6.81
CA PHE A 230 5.91 -16.09 -7.55
C PHE A 230 6.11 -17.60 -7.74
N THR A 231 7.28 -18.12 -7.33
CA THR A 231 7.58 -19.55 -7.36
C THR A 231 6.82 -20.27 -6.26
N ARG A 232 5.93 -21.19 -6.65
CA ARG A 232 5.10 -22.02 -5.75
C ARG A 232 5.96 -22.63 -4.63
N ARG A 233 5.83 -22.14 -3.40
CA ARG A 233 6.53 -22.69 -2.21
C ARG A 233 6.34 -24.22 -2.17
N ARG A 234 7.44 -24.98 -2.20
CA ARG A 234 7.43 -26.43 -1.96
C ARG A 234 6.97 -26.65 -0.51
N LYS A 235 5.89 -27.42 -0.33
CA LYS A 235 5.19 -27.72 0.93
C LYS A 235 6.03 -28.37 2.07
N ASN A 236 7.35 -28.50 1.95
CA ASN A 236 8.18 -29.36 2.80
C ASN A 236 9.26 -28.65 3.64
N GLN A 237 9.26 -27.33 3.78
CA GLN A 237 10.15 -26.66 4.74
C GLN A 237 9.43 -26.48 6.08
N LYS A 238 10.01 -27.03 7.16
CA LYS A 238 9.58 -26.78 8.54
C LYS A 238 9.52 -25.26 8.77
N LYS A 239 8.35 -24.77 9.20
CA LYS A 239 8.04 -23.34 9.34
C LYS A 239 9.00 -22.66 10.33
N LYS A 240 9.84 -21.76 9.84
CA LYS A 240 10.64 -20.84 10.66
C LYS A 240 9.70 -19.81 11.30
N ARG A 241 10.08 -19.30 12.47
CA ARG A 241 9.49 -18.11 13.10
C ARG A 241 9.53 -16.95 12.09
N PHE A 242 8.53 -16.09 12.09
CA PHE A 242 8.58 -14.84 11.32
C PHE A 242 9.82 -14.05 11.76
N ASP A 243 10.80 -13.93 10.87
CA ASP A 243 11.98 -13.10 11.06
C ASP A 243 11.92 -12.00 9.99
N PRO A 244 11.71 -10.73 10.38
CA PRO A 244 11.73 -9.60 9.46
C PRO A 244 12.98 -9.56 8.57
N ASN A 245 14.13 -10.07 9.05
CA ASN A 245 15.39 -10.06 8.31
C ASN A 245 15.46 -11.09 7.18
N ASP A 246 14.61 -12.11 7.18
CA ASP A 246 14.54 -13.11 6.09
C ASP A 246 13.84 -12.53 4.84
N ASN A 247 13.18 -11.36 4.95
CA ASN A 247 12.48 -10.71 3.86
C ASN A 247 13.42 -9.88 2.99
N LYS A 248 13.34 -10.09 1.68
CA LYS A 248 13.99 -9.22 0.70
C LYS A 248 13.07 -8.07 0.34
N PHE A 249 13.64 -6.89 0.20
CA PHE A 249 12.90 -5.68 -0.13
C PHE A 249 13.23 -5.20 -1.54
N LEU A 250 12.25 -4.57 -2.17
CA LEU A 250 12.37 -3.90 -3.46
C LEU A 250 11.83 -2.47 -3.37
N LEU A 251 12.43 -1.60 -4.15
CA LEU A 251 11.96 -0.24 -4.40
C LEU A 251 11.25 -0.22 -5.75
N LEU A 252 9.99 0.21 -5.75
CA LEU A 252 9.26 0.56 -6.97
C LEU A 252 9.31 2.06 -7.16
N HIS A 253 9.96 2.51 -8.23
CA HIS A 253 10.15 3.93 -8.52
C HIS A 253 8.95 4.50 -9.28
N VAL A 254 8.13 5.29 -8.58
CA VAL A 254 6.98 5.97 -9.21
C VAL A 254 7.45 7.08 -10.14
N SER A 255 8.63 7.67 -9.88
CA SER A 255 9.29 8.60 -10.81
C SER A 255 9.47 8.00 -12.21
N LEU A 256 10.01 6.77 -12.29
CA LEU A 256 10.17 6.04 -13.56
C LEU A 256 8.82 5.66 -14.16
N LEU A 257 7.82 5.33 -13.34
CA LEU A 257 6.47 5.07 -13.84
C LEU A 257 5.88 6.28 -14.57
N ARG A 258 6.13 7.49 -14.09
CA ARG A 258 5.70 8.73 -14.75
C ARG A 258 6.33 8.88 -16.14
N GLU A 259 7.63 8.55 -16.27
CA GLU A 259 8.31 8.54 -17.57
C GLU A 259 7.74 7.47 -18.52
N TYR A 260 7.46 6.27 -18.01
CA TYR A 260 6.80 5.23 -18.81
C TYR A 260 5.40 5.64 -19.27
N ILE A 261 4.64 6.34 -18.42
CA ILE A 261 3.34 6.91 -18.80
C ILE A 261 3.53 7.97 -19.89
N ASP A 262 4.51 8.87 -19.78
CA ASP A 262 4.82 9.86 -20.82
C ASP A 262 5.14 9.18 -22.16
N MET A 263 5.93 8.10 -22.14
CA MET A 263 6.24 7.30 -23.32
C MET A 263 5.01 6.59 -23.91
N GLU A 264 4.11 6.05 -23.06
CA GLU A 264 2.89 5.36 -23.48
C GLU A 264 1.94 6.28 -24.27
N PHE A 265 1.94 7.57 -23.94
CA PHE A 265 1.11 8.61 -24.56
C PHE A 265 1.89 9.57 -25.47
N ALA A 266 3.14 9.22 -25.85
CA ALA A 266 3.99 10.06 -26.70
C ALA A 266 3.33 10.44 -28.04
N CYS A 267 2.48 9.58 -28.61
CA CYS A 267 1.74 9.91 -29.83
C CYS A 267 0.78 11.10 -29.66
N LEU A 268 0.24 11.30 -28.46
CA LEU A 268 -0.59 12.48 -28.14
C LEU A 268 0.28 13.71 -27.90
N LYS A 269 1.49 13.53 -27.34
CA LYS A 269 2.49 14.60 -27.18
C LYS A 269 2.88 15.20 -28.54
N ASP A 270 3.12 14.36 -29.54
CA ASP A 270 3.43 14.80 -30.90
C ASP A 270 2.25 15.55 -31.55
N ALA A 271 1.01 15.10 -31.29
CA ALA A 271 -0.19 15.72 -31.84
C ALA A 271 -0.57 17.05 -31.20
N LEU A 272 -0.33 17.19 -29.89
CA LEU A 272 -0.74 18.36 -29.08
C LEU A 272 0.37 19.41 -28.94
N GLY A 273 1.64 19.02 -29.13
CA GLY A 273 2.79 19.91 -28.99
C GLY A 273 2.83 20.59 -27.63
N SER A 274 2.81 21.93 -27.60
CA SER A 274 2.91 22.73 -26.38
C SER A 274 1.70 22.66 -25.45
N ILE A 275 0.59 22.05 -25.90
CA ILE A 275 -0.63 21.90 -25.10
C ILE A 275 -0.56 20.62 -24.24
N TYR A 276 0.36 19.71 -24.56
CA TYR A 276 0.52 18.47 -23.80
C TYR A 276 1.01 18.75 -22.38
N ASP A 277 0.29 18.20 -21.40
CA ASP A 277 0.63 18.25 -19.99
C ASP A 277 0.65 16.84 -19.40
N LEU A 278 1.81 16.44 -18.86
CA LEU A 278 2.01 15.11 -18.30
C LEU A 278 1.16 14.90 -17.04
N GLU A 279 0.98 15.92 -16.19
CA GLU A 279 0.21 15.78 -14.96
C GLU A 279 -1.26 15.44 -15.27
N SER A 280 -1.83 16.13 -16.25
CA SER A 280 -3.19 15.85 -16.72
C SER A 280 -3.32 14.49 -17.42
N MET A 281 -2.27 13.99 -18.09
CA MET A 281 -2.25 12.63 -18.66
C MET A 281 -2.19 11.56 -17.57
N ILE A 282 -1.43 11.83 -16.50
CA ILE A 282 -1.36 10.96 -15.33
C ILE A 282 -2.73 10.87 -14.65
N ASP A 283 -3.44 11.98 -14.48
CA ASP A 283 -4.78 11.97 -13.88
C ASP A 283 -5.77 11.12 -14.71
N ASP A 284 -5.73 11.25 -16.03
CA ASP A 284 -6.52 10.41 -16.93
C ASP A 284 -6.10 8.93 -16.89
N TRP A 285 -4.79 8.65 -16.78
CA TRP A 285 -4.29 7.30 -16.60
C TRP A 285 -4.79 6.68 -15.29
N VAL A 286 -4.78 7.44 -14.19
CA VAL A 286 -5.36 7.04 -12.91
C VAL A 286 -6.85 6.72 -13.08
N LEU A 287 -7.62 7.55 -13.78
CA LEU A 287 -9.02 7.26 -14.09
C LEU A 287 -9.20 5.92 -14.79
N MET A 288 -8.43 5.71 -15.86
CA MET A 288 -8.48 4.50 -16.67
C MET A 288 -8.15 3.26 -15.85
N THR A 289 -7.21 3.35 -14.90
CA THR A 289 -6.91 2.26 -13.98
C THR A 289 -8.06 1.98 -13.00
N PHE A 290 -8.72 3.02 -12.48
CA PHE A 290 -9.87 2.87 -11.59
C PHE A 290 -11.09 2.21 -12.26
N LEU A 291 -11.25 2.36 -13.59
CA LEU A 291 -12.30 1.67 -14.35
C LEU A 291 -12.10 0.14 -14.36
N VAL A 292 -10.85 -0.33 -14.33
CA VAL A 292 -10.54 -1.77 -14.29
C VAL A 292 -10.82 -2.36 -12.92
N GLY A 293 -10.60 -1.58 -11.86
CA GLY A 293 -10.99 -1.98 -10.52
C GLY A 293 -10.60 -0.95 -9.48
N ASN A 294 -11.28 -1.01 -8.34
CA ASN A 294 -10.94 -0.31 -7.12
C ASN A 294 -11.72 -0.95 -5.96
N ASP A 295 -11.41 -0.53 -4.73
CA ASP A 295 -12.04 -1.05 -3.52
C ASP A 295 -13.48 -0.57 -3.31
N PHE A 296 -13.92 0.48 -4.01
CA PHE A 296 -15.14 1.22 -3.72
C PHE A 296 -16.32 0.87 -4.62
N ILE A 297 -16.06 0.41 -5.85
CA ILE A 297 -17.07 0.17 -6.89
C ILE A 297 -16.95 -1.29 -7.38
N PRO A 298 -18.08 -1.99 -7.64
CA PRO A 298 -18.04 -3.31 -8.27
C PRO A 298 -17.29 -3.29 -9.60
N HIS A 299 -16.49 -4.32 -9.86
CA HIS A 299 -15.77 -4.44 -11.13
C HIS A 299 -16.72 -4.47 -12.32
N LEU A 300 -16.39 -3.70 -13.36
CA LEU A 300 -17.09 -3.75 -14.62
C LEU A 300 -16.95 -5.15 -15.25
N PRO A 301 -18.05 -5.76 -15.74
CA PRO A 301 -17.95 -7.04 -16.45
C PRO A 301 -17.00 -6.91 -17.63
N GLN A 302 -16.15 -7.92 -17.85
CA GLN A 302 -15.19 -8.02 -18.97
C GLN A 302 -13.95 -7.10 -18.92
N LEU A 303 -13.86 -6.15 -17.99
CA LEU A 303 -12.66 -5.34 -17.78
C LEU A 303 -11.79 -5.95 -16.68
N HIS A 304 -10.97 -6.93 -17.07
CA HIS A 304 -9.99 -7.55 -16.18
C HIS A 304 -8.57 -7.37 -16.71
N ILE A 305 -7.60 -7.29 -15.81
CA ILE A 305 -6.18 -7.20 -16.19
C ILE A 305 -5.75 -8.44 -17.01
N ARG A 306 -6.27 -9.62 -16.66
CA ARG A 306 -6.03 -10.87 -17.40
C ARG A 306 -6.55 -10.86 -18.83
N SER A 307 -7.53 -10.02 -19.14
CA SER A 307 -8.13 -9.89 -20.48
C SER A 307 -7.58 -8.68 -21.24
N GLU A 308 -6.39 -8.19 -20.88
CA GLU A 308 -5.75 -7.03 -21.51
C GLU A 308 -6.62 -5.76 -21.54
N ALA A 309 -7.41 -5.55 -20.48
CA ALA A 309 -8.29 -4.39 -20.37
C ALA A 309 -7.52 -3.06 -20.44
N LEU A 310 -6.40 -2.93 -19.71
CA LEU A 310 -5.64 -1.67 -19.65
C LEU A 310 -5.08 -1.25 -21.02
N PRO A 311 -4.33 -2.10 -21.76
CA PRO A 311 -3.89 -1.74 -23.12
C PRO A 311 -5.05 -1.37 -24.06
N SER A 312 -6.18 -2.09 -23.95
CA SER A 312 -7.36 -1.83 -24.77
C SER A 312 -7.98 -0.46 -24.45
N ILE A 313 -8.09 -0.11 -23.16
CA ILE A 313 -8.57 1.20 -22.71
C ILE A 313 -7.63 2.31 -23.16
N PHE A 314 -6.30 2.14 -23.02
CA PHE A 314 -5.33 3.15 -23.46
C PHE A 314 -5.40 3.38 -24.98
N LYS A 315 -5.59 2.31 -25.76
CA LYS A 315 -5.77 2.42 -27.21
C LYS A 315 -7.06 3.18 -27.55
N ALA A 316 -8.17 2.87 -26.88
CA ALA A 316 -9.45 3.55 -27.08
C ALA A 316 -9.41 5.03 -26.68
N TYR A 317 -8.71 5.34 -25.58
CA TYR A 317 -8.46 6.71 -25.13
C TYR A 317 -7.64 7.48 -26.17
N LYS A 318 -6.51 6.93 -26.63
CA LYS A 318 -5.66 7.53 -27.66
C LYS A 318 -6.44 7.82 -28.96
N SER A 319 -7.29 6.90 -29.42
CA SER A 319 -8.07 7.10 -30.65
C SER A 319 -9.18 8.14 -30.49
N SER A 320 -9.73 8.28 -29.29
CA SER A 320 -10.88 9.15 -29.03
C SER A 320 -10.47 10.54 -28.52
N PHE A 321 -9.22 10.72 -28.08
CA PHE A 321 -8.72 11.93 -27.44
C PHE A 321 -9.03 13.21 -28.23
N LEU A 322 -8.75 13.21 -29.54
CA LEU A 322 -9.02 14.37 -30.40
C LEU A 322 -10.51 14.65 -30.58
N GLN A 323 -11.35 13.61 -30.58
CA GLN A 323 -12.81 13.75 -30.68
C GLN A 323 -13.40 14.30 -29.38
N MET A 324 -12.81 13.90 -28.25
CA MET A 324 -13.17 14.34 -26.90
C MET A 324 -12.74 15.79 -26.60
N LYS A 325 -11.90 16.38 -27.47
CA LYS A 325 -11.35 17.73 -27.33
C LYS A 325 -10.56 17.96 -26.03
N GLY A 326 -9.91 16.92 -25.52
CA GLY A 326 -9.02 17.02 -24.37
C GLY A 326 -9.20 15.89 -23.35
N ASN A 327 -8.68 16.15 -22.16
CA ASN A 327 -8.59 15.20 -21.06
C ASN A 327 -9.95 14.86 -20.43
N LEU A 328 -10.00 13.77 -19.69
CA LEU A 328 -11.16 13.31 -18.93
C LEU A 328 -11.27 14.00 -17.56
N PHE A 329 -10.14 14.45 -17.01
CA PHE A 329 -10.08 15.20 -15.76
C PHE A 329 -9.82 16.69 -15.96
N ARG A 330 -10.43 17.50 -15.10
CA ARG A 330 -10.01 18.88 -14.85
C ARG A 330 -8.93 18.90 -13.78
N SER A 331 -8.07 19.92 -13.80
CA SER A 331 -7.10 20.20 -12.73
C SER A 331 -7.74 20.39 -11.34
N SER A 332 -9.06 20.60 -11.27
CA SER A 332 -9.84 20.61 -10.02
C SER A 332 -10.18 19.22 -9.46
N GLY A 333 -9.75 18.12 -10.12
CA GLY A 333 -10.12 16.75 -9.76
C GLY A 333 -11.55 16.37 -10.17
N SER A 334 -12.19 17.13 -11.05
CA SER A 334 -13.56 16.86 -11.53
C SER A 334 -13.55 16.13 -12.87
N ILE A 335 -14.41 15.12 -13.02
CA ILE A 335 -14.57 14.38 -14.28
C ILE A 335 -15.34 15.24 -15.29
N ILE A 336 -14.87 15.27 -16.54
CA ILE A 336 -15.53 15.93 -17.67
C ILE A 336 -16.49 14.92 -18.32
N PHE A 337 -17.79 15.17 -18.17
CA PHE A 337 -18.80 14.44 -18.92
C PHE A 337 -18.89 15.02 -20.34
N ILE A 338 -18.57 14.19 -21.32
CA ILE A 338 -18.66 14.54 -22.74
C ILE A 338 -20.03 14.06 -23.22
N TYR A 339 -20.86 15.00 -23.63
CA TYR A 339 -22.23 14.76 -24.12
C TYR A 339 -22.30 14.76 -25.64
#